data_AF-A0A9W4T5Y9-F1
#
_entry.id   AF-A0A9W4T5Y9-F1
#
_cell.length_a   1.000
_cell.length_b   1.000
_cell.length_c   1.000
_cell.angle_alpha   90.00
_cell.angle_beta   90.00
_cell.angle_gamma   90.00
#
_symmetry.space_group_name_H-M   'P 1'
#
loop_
_entity.id
_entity.type
_entity.pdbx_description
1 polymer ?
#
loop_
_entity_poly.entity_id
_entity_poly.type
_entity_poly.pdbx_seq_one_letter_code
_entity_poly.pdbx_strand_id
1 'polypeptide(L)'
;EVEDKLVIKIDQNSDHAPKFSVADDISEVYGLPGIHECINGQKPLRVMIDIDVSQEDMETTDVKTQEVFFQIYLSFIRALYRILDYSWKNILNGLVIATSSDFSKCSYHILYALALLIDHHKLKAFIELVYTITEKNSASLSIKNYLVKILTFVLFVQQKKVV
;
A
#
# COMPACT_ATOMS: atom_id res chain seq x y z
N GLU A 1 5.63 27.26 2.69
CA GLU A 1 6.07 26.29 3.73
C GLU A 1 5.00 25.24 3.94
N VAL A 2 5.23 24.02 3.46
CA VAL A 2 4.37 22.83 3.73
C VAL A 2 5.27 21.65 4.17
N GLU A 3 6.53 21.93 4.47
CA GLU A 3 7.58 20.92 4.57
C GLU A 3 7.32 19.94 5.71
N ASP A 4 6.67 20.37 6.79
CA ASP A 4 6.31 19.54 7.94
C ASP A 4 4.81 19.37 8.18
N LYS A 5 3.96 19.80 7.23
CA LYS A 5 2.51 19.72 7.38
C LYS A 5 1.92 18.48 6.72
N LEU A 6 0.82 17.97 7.25
CA LEU A 6 0.07 16.87 6.65
C LEU A 6 -0.76 17.42 5.49
N VAL A 7 -0.51 16.94 4.28
CA VAL A 7 -1.34 17.27 3.13
C VAL A 7 -2.36 16.14 2.97
N ILE A 8 -3.64 16.49 2.94
CA ILE A 8 -4.73 15.54 2.72
C ILE A 8 -5.48 15.86 1.44
N LYS A 9 -5.90 14.82 0.74
CA LYS A 9 -6.91 14.89 -0.32
C LYS A 9 -8.27 14.56 0.31
N ILE A 10 -9.26 15.38 0.02
CA ILE A 10 -10.66 15.19 0.43
C ILE A 10 -11.44 14.75 -0.78
N ASP A 11 -12.14 13.63 -0.66
CA ASP A 11 -13.03 13.15 -1.72
C ASP A 11 -14.16 14.15 -1.95
N GLN A 12 -14.42 14.42 -3.23
CA GLN A 12 -15.53 15.24 -3.68
C GLN A 12 -16.43 14.41 -4.58
N ASN A 13 -17.68 14.86 -4.75
CA ASN A 13 -18.59 14.27 -5.73
C ASN A 13 -17.92 14.27 -7.12
N SER A 14 -18.23 13.25 -7.92
CA SER A 14 -17.50 12.78 -9.12
C SER A 14 -17.13 13.82 -10.18
N ASP A 15 -17.74 15.01 -10.14
CA ASP A 15 -17.62 16.03 -11.18
C ASP A 15 -16.65 17.17 -10.80
N HIS A 16 -15.98 17.07 -9.65
CA HIS A 16 -15.08 18.11 -9.17
C HIS A 16 -13.62 17.67 -9.11
N ALA A 17 -12.73 18.63 -9.35
CA ALA A 17 -11.30 18.42 -9.20
C ALA A 17 -10.96 18.04 -7.74
N PRO A 18 -9.95 17.20 -7.50
CA PRO A 18 -9.53 16.85 -6.14
C PRO A 18 -9.27 18.08 -5.29
N LYS A 19 -9.87 18.14 -4.10
CA LYS A 19 -9.61 19.20 -3.13
C LYS A 19 -8.54 18.75 -2.15
N PHE A 20 -7.54 19.60 -1.97
CA PHE A 20 -6.45 19.37 -1.03
C PHE A 20 -6.57 20.35 0.13
N SER A 21 -6.27 19.86 1.33
CA SER A 21 -6.17 20.65 2.54
C SER A 21 -4.85 20.34 3.23
N VAL A 22 -4.40 21.26 4.07
CA VAL A 22 -3.20 21.10 4.89
C VAL A 22 -3.67 21.12 6.35
N ALA A 23 -3.26 20.11 7.11
CA ALA A 23 -3.48 20.00 8.55
C ALA A 23 -2.13 20.12 9.28
N ASP A 24 -2.14 20.75 10.44
CA ASP A 24 -0.93 20.88 11.26
C ASP A 24 -0.68 19.62 12.09
N ASP A 25 -1.74 18.92 12.52
CA ASP A 25 -1.65 17.64 13.23
C ASP A 25 -2.66 16.59 12.72
N ILE A 26 -2.33 15.30 12.89
CA ILE A 26 -3.20 14.18 12.49
C ILE A 26 -4.52 14.15 13.28
N SER A 27 -4.53 14.65 14.51
CA SER A 27 -5.75 14.72 15.34
C SER A 27 -6.83 15.62 14.74
N GLU A 28 -6.46 16.61 13.92
CA GLU A 28 -7.42 17.50 13.24
C GLU A 28 -8.27 16.76 12.21
N VAL A 29 -7.73 15.68 11.65
CA VAL A 29 -8.36 14.92 10.57
C VAL A 29 -8.78 13.52 11.01
N TYR A 30 -8.39 13.11 12.21
CA TYR A 30 -8.69 11.79 12.74
C TYR A 30 -10.21 11.55 12.82
N GLY A 31 -10.68 10.48 12.18
CA GLY A 31 -12.10 10.10 12.16
C GLY A 31 -12.95 10.82 11.10
N LEU A 32 -12.39 11.73 10.32
CA LEU A 32 -13.09 12.31 9.17
C LEU A 32 -13.22 11.26 8.04
N PRO A 33 -14.40 11.06 7.46
CA PRO A 33 -14.56 10.18 6.30
C PRO A 33 -14.00 10.82 5.03
N GLY A 34 -13.57 9.99 4.06
CA GLY A 34 -13.19 10.47 2.72
C GLY A 34 -11.91 11.30 2.68
N ILE A 35 -11.02 11.14 3.66
CA ILE A 35 -9.70 11.75 3.67
C ILE A 35 -8.64 10.73 3.22
N HIS A 36 -7.69 11.20 2.42
CA HIS A 36 -6.56 10.41 1.95
C HIS A 36 -5.26 11.18 2.20
N GLU A 37 -4.25 10.52 2.75
CA GLU A 37 -2.93 11.13 2.93
C GLU A 37 -2.25 11.35 1.58
N CYS A 38 -1.75 12.56 1.34
CA CYS A 38 -0.91 12.86 0.17
C CYS A 38 0.55 12.60 0.52
N ILE A 39 1.12 11.57 -0.10
CA ILE A 39 2.51 11.18 0.12
C ILE A 39 3.45 12.15 -0.61
N ASN A 40 4.34 12.81 0.12
CA ASN A 40 5.41 13.60 -0.49
C ASN A 40 6.54 12.67 -0.96
N GLY A 41 6.75 12.56 -2.28
CA GLY A 41 7.79 11.72 -2.88
C GLY A 41 9.24 12.12 -2.56
N GLN A 42 9.47 13.28 -1.92
CA GLN A 42 10.78 13.69 -1.42
C GLN A 42 11.05 13.26 0.02
N LYS A 43 10.01 12.85 0.76
CA LYS A 43 10.16 12.35 2.13
C LYS A 43 10.42 10.84 2.12
N PRO A 44 11.11 10.32 3.17
CA PRO A 44 11.22 8.88 3.36
C PRO A 44 9.83 8.22 3.41
N LEU A 45 9.68 7.11 2.68
CA LEU A 45 8.42 6.42 2.46
C LEU A 45 8.31 5.19 3.35
N ARG A 46 7.11 4.92 3.88
CA ARG A 46 6.84 3.61 4.49
C ARG A 46 6.48 2.62 3.40
N VAL A 47 6.86 1.36 3.60
CA VAL A 47 6.45 0.31 2.68
C VAL A 47 5.01 -0.07 2.99
N MET A 48 4.15 0.11 2.01
CA MET A 48 2.75 -0.30 2.06
C MET A 48 2.40 -1.09 0.80
N ILE A 49 1.62 -2.15 0.98
CA ILE A 49 0.97 -2.92 -0.07
C ILE A 49 -0.53 -2.77 0.12
N ASP A 50 -1.22 -2.26 -0.90
CA ASP A 50 -2.68 -2.21 -0.96
C ASP A 50 -3.20 -3.31 -1.86
N ILE A 51 -3.79 -4.35 -1.29
CA ILE A 51 -4.46 -5.43 -2.02
C ILE A 51 -5.89 -4.98 -2.21
N ASP A 52 -6.33 -4.76 -3.46
CA ASP A 52 -7.73 -4.48 -3.79
C ASP A 52 -8.14 -5.32 -5.00
N VAL A 53 -8.88 -6.39 -4.73
CA VAL A 53 -9.26 -7.41 -5.71
C VAL A 53 -10.75 -7.68 -5.61
N SER A 54 -11.48 -7.60 -6.72
CA SER A 54 -12.92 -7.91 -6.73
C SER A 54 -13.17 -9.42 -6.70
N GLN A 55 -14.33 -9.83 -6.19
CA GLN A 55 -14.80 -11.21 -6.23
C GLN A 55 -14.87 -11.75 -7.67
N GLU A 56 -15.32 -10.93 -8.63
CA GLU A 56 -15.36 -11.28 -10.06
C GLU A 56 -13.96 -11.66 -10.60
N ASP A 57 -12.93 -10.88 -10.25
CA ASP A 57 -11.56 -11.19 -10.65
C ASP A 57 -11.06 -12.51 -10.03
N MET A 58 -11.58 -12.92 -8.88
CA MET A 58 -11.20 -14.16 -8.21
C MET A 58 -11.92 -15.39 -8.77
N GLU A 59 -13.20 -15.25 -9.08
CA GLU A 59 -14.01 -16.32 -9.68
C GLU A 59 -13.46 -16.73 -11.06
N THR A 60 -12.97 -15.77 -11.84
CA THR A 60 -12.37 -16.03 -13.16
C THR A 60 -11.04 -16.80 -13.10
N THR A 61 -10.40 -16.84 -11.93
CA THR A 61 -9.07 -17.46 -11.77
C THR A 61 -9.10 -18.74 -10.91
N ASP A 62 -10.26 -19.12 -10.35
CA ASP A 62 -10.44 -20.22 -9.38
C ASP A 62 -9.53 -20.08 -8.13
N VAL A 63 -9.31 -18.83 -7.70
CA VAL A 63 -8.38 -18.51 -6.61
C VAL A 63 -9.15 -18.11 -5.36
N LYS A 64 -8.85 -18.78 -4.25
CA LYS A 64 -9.40 -18.38 -2.95
C LYS A 64 -8.81 -17.05 -2.50
N THR A 65 -9.69 -16.13 -2.14
CA THR A 65 -9.38 -14.79 -1.66
C THR A 65 -8.31 -14.75 -0.56
N GLN A 66 -8.49 -15.60 0.45
CA GLN A 66 -7.61 -15.67 1.61
C GLN A 66 -6.20 -16.15 1.20
N GLU A 67 -6.11 -16.99 0.17
CA GLU A 67 -4.84 -17.52 -0.31
C GLU A 67 -4.00 -16.43 -0.98
N VAL A 68 -4.62 -15.54 -1.76
CA VAL A 68 -3.95 -14.36 -2.33
C VAL A 68 -3.35 -13.49 -1.23
N PHE A 69 -4.15 -13.17 -0.21
CA PHE A 69 -3.69 -12.39 0.93
C PHE A 69 -2.51 -13.07 1.63
N PHE A 70 -2.62 -14.35 1.99
CA PHE A 70 -1.56 -15.07 2.69
C PHE A 70 -0.25 -15.15 1.89
N GLN A 71 -0.34 -15.36 0.58
CA GLN A 71 0.84 -15.44 -0.29
C GLN A 71 1.56 -14.09 -0.38
N ILE A 72 0.82 -13.00 -0.55
CA ILE A 72 1.39 -11.65 -0.60
C ILE A 72 1.96 -11.26 0.76
N TYR A 73 1.21 -11.49 1.84
CA TYR A 73 1.62 -11.23 3.21
C TYR A 73 2.94 -11.95 3.57
N LEU A 74 3.04 -13.24 3.25
CA LEU A 74 4.25 -14.02 3.52
C LEU A 74 5.44 -13.54 2.68
N SER A 75 5.19 -13.19 1.41
CA SER A 75 6.22 -12.66 0.51
C SER A 75 6.71 -11.29 0.97
N PHE A 76 5.81 -10.45 1.49
CA PHE A 76 6.14 -9.16 2.12
C PHE A 76 7.06 -9.33 3.31
N ILE A 77 6.74 -10.22 4.25
CA ILE A 77 7.59 -10.51 5.42
C ILE A 77 8.95 -11.04 4.99
N ARG A 78 9.01 -11.95 4.00
CA ARG A 78 10.28 -12.47 3.47
C ARG A 78 11.13 -11.38 2.81
N ALA A 79 10.51 -10.43 2.11
CA ALA A 79 11.22 -9.29 1.54
C ALA A 79 11.78 -8.37 2.65
N LEU A 80 10.99 -8.07 3.69
CA LEU A 80 11.44 -7.32 4.86
C LEU A 80 12.63 -8.02 5.53
N TYR A 81 12.55 -9.32 5.74
CA TYR A 81 13.62 -10.11 6.36
C TYR A 81 14.93 -10.04 5.58
N ARG A 82 14.86 -10.08 4.24
CA ARG A 82 16.05 -9.98 3.37
C ARG A 82 16.70 -8.60 3.37
N ILE A 83 15.91 -7.53 3.59
CA ILE A 83 16.39 -6.15 3.44
C ILE A 83 16.78 -5.53 4.78
N LEU A 84 16.03 -5.80 5.84
CA LEU A 84 16.18 -5.10 7.12
C LEU A 84 17.16 -5.78 8.08
N ASP A 85 17.64 -6.98 7.78
CA ASP A 85 18.51 -7.79 8.67
C ASP A 85 17.97 -7.87 10.11
N TYR A 86 16.64 -7.89 10.24
CA TYR A 86 15.93 -7.90 11.52
C TYR A 86 15.50 -9.31 11.88
N SER A 87 15.40 -9.58 13.19
CA SER A 87 14.75 -10.79 13.67
C SER A 87 13.26 -10.83 13.25
N TRP A 88 12.72 -12.03 13.06
CA TRP A 88 11.29 -12.23 12.76
C TRP A 88 10.38 -11.52 13.78
N LYS A 89 10.77 -11.51 15.06
CA LYS A 89 10.03 -10.81 16.12
C LYS A 89 9.96 -9.30 15.86
N ASN A 90 11.07 -8.69 15.46
CA ASN A 90 11.12 -7.25 15.17
C ASN A 90 10.32 -6.89 13.91
N ILE A 91 10.30 -7.78 12.92
CA ILE A 91 9.49 -7.59 11.71
C ILE A 91 7.99 -7.67 12.06
N LEU A 92 7.58 -8.67 12.82
CA LEU A 92 6.17 -8.80 13.20
C LEU A 92 5.70 -7.64 14.07
N ASN A 93 6.54 -7.15 14.98
CA ASN A 93 6.20 -6.00 15.85
C ASN A 93 5.96 -4.70 15.08
N GLY A 94 6.52 -4.56 13.88
CA GLY A 94 6.33 -3.36 13.06
C GLY A 94 5.24 -3.47 12.02
N LEU A 95 4.55 -4.61 11.94
CA LEU A 95 3.57 -4.87 10.90
C LEU A 95 2.19 -4.36 11.32
N VAL A 96 1.53 -3.65 10.40
CA VAL A 96 0.18 -3.13 10.56
C VAL A 96 -0.66 -3.64 9.40
N ILE A 97 -1.84 -4.16 9.71
CA ILE A 97 -2.80 -4.66 8.72
C ILE A 97 -4.11 -3.93 8.95
N ALA A 98 -4.63 -3.29 7.92
CA ALA A 98 -5.99 -2.76 7.89
C ALA A 98 -6.77 -3.48 6.78
N THR A 99 -8.08 -3.63 6.95
CA THR A 99 -8.91 -4.30 5.96
C THR A 99 -10.22 -3.55 5.76
N SER A 100 -10.61 -3.43 4.50
CA SER A 100 -11.95 -3.01 4.09
C SER A 100 -12.64 -4.12 3.28
N SER A 101 -12.21 -5.37 3.46
CA SER A 101 -12.75 -6.53 2.74
C SER A 101 -14.21 -6.77 3.10
N ASP A 102 -14.99 -7.16 2.10
CA ASP A 102 -16.37 -7.62 2.25
C ASP A 102 -16.61 -8.80 1.29
N PHE A 103 -17.86 -9.22 1.11
CA PHE A 103 -18.17 -10.34 0.21
C PHE A 103 -17.79 -10.09 -1.24
N SER A 104 -17.80 -8.82 -1.69
CA SER A 104 -17.53 -8.41 -3.06
C SER A 104 -16.05 -8.15 -3.36
N LYS A 105 -15.19 -8.00 -2.34
CA LYS A 105 -13.77 -7.69 -2.53
C LYS A 105 -12.84 -8.15 -1.40
N CYS A 106 -11.62 -8.48 -1.80
CA CYS A 106 -10.44 -8.60 -0.94
C CYS A 106 -9.71 -7.27 -0.92
N SER A 107 -9.89 -6.54 0.18
CA SER A 107 -9.23 -5.28 0.41
C SER A 107 -8.39 -5.31 1.69
N TYR A 108 -7.07 -5.23 1.56
CA TYR A 108 -6.11 -5.24 2.67
C TYR A 108 -4.99 -4.24 2.44
N HIS A 109 -4.69 -3.43 3.44
CA HIS A 109 -3.47 -2.64 3.49
C HIS A 109 -2.49 -3.33 4.43
N ILE A 110 -1.29 -3.65 3.94
CA ILE A 110 -0.18 -4.22 4.70
C ILE A 110 0.92 -3.16 4.76
N LEU A 111 1.23 -2.68 5.96
CA LEU A 111 2.19 -1.60 6.21
C LEU A 111 3.28 -2.09 7.16
N TYR A 112 4.54 -1.70 6.90
CA TYR A 112 5.61 -1.82 7.89
C TYR A 112 5.94 -0.44 8.47
N ALA A 113 5.67 -0.25 9.77
CA ALA A 113 5.72 1.03 10.44
C ALA A 113 7.09 1.39 11.03
N LEU A 114 8.01 0.45 11.18
CA LEU A 114 9.27 0.71 11.89
C LEU A 114 10.43 1.12 10.98
N ALA A 115 10.27 1.05 9.65
CA ALA A 115 11.30 1.48 8.71
C ALA A 115 10.74 2.45 7.67
N LEU A 116 11.58 3.42 7.32
CA LEU A 116 11.38 4.34 6.22
C LEU A 116 12.39 4.01 5.11
N LEU A 117 11.89 3.83 3.89
CA LEU A 117 12.70 3.76 2.69
C LEU A 117 13.02 5.17 2.22
N ILE A 118 14.29 5.39 1.88
CA ILE A 118 14.82 6.73 1.61
C ILE A 118 14.13 7.41 0.42
N ASP A 119 13.69 6.64 -0.58
CA ASP A 119 13.08 7.15 -1.79
C ASP A 119 12.19 6.12 -2.50
N HIS A 120 11.54 6.58 -3.57
CA HIS A 120 10.66 5.78 -4.43
C HIS A 120 11.39 4.67 -5.21
N HIS A 121 12.69 4.79 -5.50
CA HIS A 121 13.45 3.74 -6.18
C HIS A 121 13.64 2.53 -5.26
N LYS A 122 13.97 2.77 -3.98
CA LYS A 122 14.04 1.70 -2.97
C LYS A 122 12.69 1.06 -2.73
N LEU A 123 11.61 1.86 -2.71
CA LEU A 123 10.25 1.34 -2.60
C LEU A 123 9.92 0.44 -3.80
N LYS A 124 10.20 0.89 -5.01
CA LYS A 124 10.00 0.10 -6.22
C LYS A 124 10.76 -1.23 -6.16
N ALA A 125 12.05 -1.20 -5.82
CA ALA A 125 12.88 -2.40 -5.70
C ALA A 125 12.35 -3.37 -4.63
N PHE A 126 11.84 -2.85 -3.50
CA PHE A 126 11.20 -3.66 -2.48
C PHE A 126 9.96 -4.37 -3.03
N ILE A 127 9.08 -3.65 -3.75
CA ILE A 127 7.86 -4.24 -4.31
C ILE A 127 8.19 -5.29 -5.39
N GLU A 128 9.19 -5.03 -6.24
CA GLU A 128 9.68 -6.00 -7.22
C GLU A 128 10.23 -7.28 -6.55
N LEU A 129 10.88 -7.13 -5.38
CA LEU A 129 11.32 -8.28 -4.59
C LEU A 129 10.13 -9.07 -4.04
N VAL A 130 9.11 -8.40 -3.49
CA VAL A 130 7.88 -9.07 -3.05
C VAL A 130 7.27 -9.85 -4.19
N TYR A 131 7.10 -9.21 -5.35
CA TYR A 131 6.57 -9.84 -6.56
C TYR A 131 7.37 -11.09 -6.95
N THR A 132 8.69 -10.99 -7.00
CA THR A 132 9.58 -12.10 -7.35
C THR A 132 9.46 -13.26 -6.37
N ILE A 133 9.31 -12.96 -5.07
CA ILE A 133 9.11 -13.99 -4.04
C ILE A 133 7.74 -14.63 -4.19
N THR A 134 6.68 -13.85 -4.45
CA THR A 134 5.33 -14.38 -4.62
C THR A 134 5.28 -15.33 -5.82
N GLU A 135 5.77 -14.92 -7.00
CA GLU A 135 5.77 -15.76 -8.22
C GLU A 135 6.51 -17.08 -8.03
N LYS A 136 7.70 -17.05 -7.39
CA LYS A 136 8.48 -18.27 -7.15
C LYS A 136 7.78 -19.28 -6.25
N ASN A 137 6.87 -18.83 -5.39
CA ASN A 137 6.17 -19.68 -4.44
C ASN A 137 4.79 -20.14 -4.97
N SER A 138 4.24 -19.48 -5.99
CA SER A 138 2.93 -19.79 -6.56
C SER A 138 3.06 -20.50 -7.90
N ALA A 139 3.00 -21.84 -7.91
CA ALA A 139 3.14 -22.66 -9.11
C ALA A 139 1.98 -22.53 -10.13
N SER A 140 0.93 -21.77 -9.84
CA SER A 140 -0.28 -21.71 -10.69
C SER A 140 -0.98 -20.35 -10.75
N LEU A 141 -0.42 -19.31 -10.14
CA LEU A 141 -1.14 -18.06 -9.94
C LEU A 141 -0.55 -16.94 -10.80
N SER A 142 -1.31 -16.43 -11.78
CA SER A 142 -0.95 -15.20 -12.51
C SER A 142 -1.22 -13.98 -11.62
N ILE A 143 -0.46 -13.86 -10.53
CA ILE A 143 -0.59 -12.77 -9.53
C ILE A 143 -0.20 -11.42 -10.14
N LYS A 144 0.36 -11.41 -11.37
CA LYS A 144 0.68 -10.18 -12.10
C LYS A 144 -0.50 -9.22 -12.17
N ASN A 145 -1.72 -9.73 -12.42
CA ASN A 145 -2.91 -8.89 -12.53
C ASN A 145 -3.32 -8.28 -11.18
N TYR A 146 -3.18 -9.02 -10.09
CA TYR A 146 -3.48 -8.54 -8.73
C TYR A 146 -2.41 -7.57 -8.21
N LEU A 147 -1.14 -7.83 -8.51
CA LEU A 147 -0.03 -6.98 -8.09
C LEU A 147 0.10 -5.68 -8.90
N VAL A 148 -0.37 -5.64 -10.15
CA VAL A 148 -0.48 -4.38 -10.91
C VAL A 148 -1.55 -3.46 -10.28
N LYS A 149 -2.68 -3.99 -9.80
CA LYS A 149 -3.64 -3.21 -9.01
C LYS A 149 -3.02 -2.70 -7.69
N ILE A 150 -2.26 -3.56 -6.99
CA ILE A 150 -1.49 -3.19 -5.79
C ILE A 150 -0.50 -2.05 -6.04
N LEU A 151 0.16 -2.04 -7.19
CA LEU A 151 1.12 -1.00 -7.57
C LEU A 151 0.45 0.35 -7.91
N THR A 152 -0.78 0.30 -8.42
CA THR A 152 -1.47 1.48 -8.95
C THR A 152 -1.88 2.46 -7.84
N PHE A 153 -2.19 1.97 -6.63
CA PHE A 153 -2.50 2.81 -5.47
C PHE A 153 -1.27 3.41 -4.78
N VAL A 154 -0.13 2.70 -4.79
CA VAL A 154 1.15 3.21 -4.26
C VAL A 154 1.67 4.42 -5.07
N LEU A 155 1.13 4.66 -6.28
CA LEU A 155 1.69 5.60 -7.26
C LEU A 155 0.88 6.88 -7.54
N PHE A 156 -0.30 7.12 -6.94
CA PHE A 156 -1.01 8.39 -7.17
C PHE A 156 -0.51 9.55 -6.30
N VAL A 157 0.81 9.78 -6.31
CA VAL A 157 1.37 11.09 -5.95
C VAL A 157 1.27 11.96 -7.21
N GLN A 158 0.12 12.59 -7.43
CA GLN A 158 0.05 13.69 -8.39
C GLN A 158 0.89 14.85 -7.86
N GLN A 159 2.16 14.92 -8.26
CA GLN A 159 2.93 16.16 -8.20
C GLN A 159 2.28 17.16 -9.17
N LYS A 160 1.39 18.02 -8.68
CA LYS A 160 1.29 19.35 -9.27
C LYS A 160 2.43 20.17 -8.68
N LYS A 161 3.44 20.42 -9.52
CA LYS A 161 4.40 21.50 -9.34
C LYS A 161 3.57 22.79 -9.24
N VAL A 162 3.36 23.29 -8.02
CA VAL A 162 2.90 24.65 -7.84
C VAL A 162 4.12 25.51 -8.10
N VAL A 163 4.21 26.04 -9.32
CA VAL A 163 5.11 27.14 -9.67
C VAL A 163 4.50 28.42 -9.12
#